data_AF-A0A7X7SQL2-F1
#
_entry.id   AF-A0A7X7SQL2-F1
#
_cell.length_a   1.000
_cell.length_b   1.000
_cell.length_c   1.000
_cell.angle_alpha   90.00
_cell.angle_beta   90.00
_cell.angle_gamma   90.00
#
_symmetry.space_group_name_H-M   'P 1'
#
loop_
_entity.id
_entity.type
_entity.pdbx_description
1 polymer ?
#
loop_
_entity_poly.entity_id
_entity_poly.type
_entity_poly.pdbx_seq_one_letter_code
_entity_poly.pdbx_strand_id
1 'polypeptide(L)'
;MRWLITFTILSLASLAGLPTARADVETAFVRPAELEPDIAFWRRVYTEVTTSGGFIHDASNLAVVYEVIELPKNLSPRQRSKRIDDAKKKYVRILERLAQGAEDLSAEEKRVQALWPKNTRRSRFERASE
;
A
#
# COMPACT_ATOMS: atom_id res chain seq x y z
N MET A 1 -58.76 -39.60 23.75
CA MET A 1 -58.10 -38.67 22.80
C MET A 1 -56.66 -39.12 22.69
N ARG A 2 -56.28 -39.95 21.70
CA ARG A 2 -55.99 -39.60 20.29
C ARG A 2 -54.94 -38.50 20.18
N TRP A 3 -53.66 -38.88 20.14
CA TRP A 3 -52.71 -38.61 19.05
C TRP A 3 -51.36 -39.28 19.37
N LEU A 4 -50.99 -40.38 18.70
CA LEU A 4 -50.36 -40.47 17.36
C LEU A 4 -48.90 -39.98 17.40
N ILE A 5 -47.95 -40.91 17.53
CA ILE A 5 -47.16 -41.52 16.42
C ILE A 5 -46.00 -40.61 16.00
N THR A 6 -44.80 -41.16 16.23
CA THR A 6 -43.49 -40.87 15.64
C THR A 6 -43.52 -40.22 14.26
N PHE A 7 -42.76 -39.15 14.04
CA PHE A 7 -42.31 -38.76 12.70
C PHE A 7 -40.84 -38.30 12.70
N THR A 8 -39.98 -39.24 12.29
CA THR A 8 -38.86 -39.08 11.35
C THR A 8 -37.76 -38.05 11.62
N ILE A 9 -36.61 -38.59 12.04
CA ILE A 9 -35.29 -38.15 11.58
C ILE A 9 -35.26 -38.25 10.04
N LEU A 10 -35.34 -37.11 9.36
CA LEU A 10 -34.96 -36.96 7.95
C LEU A 10 -34.72 -35.46 7.72
N SER A 11 -33.49 -34.98 7.67
CA SER A 11 -32.84 -34.74 6.38
C SER A 11 -31.36 -34.40 6.59
N LEU A 12 -30.51 -35.41 6.56
CA LEU A 12 -29.07 -35.25 6.32
C LEU A 12 -28.74 -35.98 5.01
N ALA A 13 -29.32 -35.53 3.89
CA ALA A 13 -29.09 -36.14 2.59
C ALA A 13 -29.33 -35.16 1.41
N SER A 14 -29.01 -33.88 1.57
CA SER A 14 -29.12 -32.89 0.47
C SER A 14 -27.88 -32.03 0.31
N LEU A 15 -26.69 -32.59 0.56
CA LEU A 15 -25.41 -31.93 0.31
C LEU A 15 -24.53 -32.68 -0.70
N ALA A 16 -25.14 -33.40 -1.65
CA ALA A 16 -24.42 -34.19 -2.65
C ALA A 16 -24.49 -33.60 -4.08
N GLY A 17 -25.11 -32.42 -4.25
CA GLY A 17 -25.39 -31.86 -5.58
C GLY A 17 -24.98 -30.40 -5.79
N LEU A 18 -24.28 -29.78 -4.83
CA LEU A 18 -23.70 -28.46 -5.10
C LEU A 18 -22.60 -28.64 -6.14
N PRO A 19 -22.62 -27.90 -7.27
CA PRO A 19 -21.49 -27.89 -8.17
C PRO A 19 -20.28 -27.40 -7.36
N THR A 20 -19.34 -28.29 -7.08
CA THR A 20 -18.02 -27.89 -6.60
C THR A 20 -17.43 -27.02 -7.70
N ALA A 21 -17.23 -25.73 -7.42
CA ALA A 21 -16.46 -24.86 -8.28
C ALA A 21 -15.08 -25.52 -8.47
N ARG A 22 -14.87 -26.11 -9.64
CA ARG A 22 -13.57 -26.62 -10.03
C ARG A 22 -12.74 -25.39 -10.35
N ALA A 23 -11.76 -25.07 -9.51
CA ALA A 23 -10.72 -24.14 -9.90
C ALA A 23 -10.04 -24.76 -11.14
N ASP A 24 -10.23 -24.16 -12.31
CA ASP A 24 -9.50 -24.54 -13.51
C ASP A 24 -8.03 -24.19 -13.28
N VAL A 25 -7.28 -25.19 -12.79
CA VAL A 25 -5.82 -25.15 -12.61
C VAL A 25 -5.10 -24.86 -13.93
N GLU A 26 -5.77 -25.02 -15.07
CA GLU A 26 -5.20 -24.88 -16.41
C GLU A 26 -5.04 -23.45 -16.91
N THR A 27 -5.70 -22.46 -16.31
CA THR A 27 -5.43 -21.05 -16.66
C THR A 27 -4.35 -20.49 -15.74
N ALA A 28 -3.11 -20.46 -16.22
CA ALA A 28 -2.04 -19.74 -15.54
C ALA A 28 -2.49 -18.29 -15.30
N PHE A 29 -2.42 -17.83 -14.05
CA PHE A 29 -2.72 -16.45 -13.71
C PHE A 29 -1.83 -15.54 -14.56
N VAL A 30 -2.42 -14.68 -15.38
CA VAL A 30 -1.67 -13.74 -16.21
C VAL A 30 -0.86 -12.84 -15.27
N ARG A 31 0.44 -12.70 -15.54
CA ARG A 31 1.36 -11.83 -14.80
C ARG A 31 1.84 -10.71 -15.70
N PRO A 32 1.08 -9.61 -15.82
CA PRO A 32 1.49 -8.44 -16.59
C PRO A 32 2.78 -7.86 -15.99
N ALA A 33 3.77 -7.60 -16.83
CA ALA A 33 5.06 -7.05 -16.39
C ALA A 33 4.91 -5.65 -15.77
N GLU A 34 3.85 -4.93 -16.14
CA GLU A 34 3.52 -3.59 -15.66
C GLU A 34 3.20 -3.57 -14.16
N LEU A 35 2.78 -4.70 -13.57
CA LEU A 35 2.47 -4.80 -12.14
C LEU A 35 3.69 -5.12 -11.27
N GLU A 36 4.81 -5.55 -11.86
CA GLU A 36 5.99 -5.95 -11.08
C GLU A 36 6.53 -4.85 -10.14
N PRO A 37 6.55 -3.55 -10.52
CA PRO A 37 6.97 -2.48 -9.61
C PRO A 37 6.06 -2.36 -8.38
N ASP A 38 4.76 -2.47 -8.55
CA ASP A 38 3.78 -2.36 -7.46
C ASP A 38 3.83 -3.58 -6.55
N ILE A 39 3.98 -4.77 -7.13
CA ILE A 39 4.21 -6.01 -6.38
C ILE A 39 5.50 -5.90 -5.56
N ALA A 40 6.58 -5.36 -6.14
CA ALA A 40 7.83 -5.15 -5.44
C ALA A 40 7.64 -4.20 -4.24
N PHE A 41 6.92 -3.09 -4.40
CA PHE A 41 6.62 -2.19 -3.29
C PHE A 41 5.88 -2.91 -2.15
N TRP A 42 4.79 -3.61 -2.44
CA TRP A 42 4.02 -4.29 -1.41
C TRP A 42 4.80 -5.41 -0.72
N ARG A 43 5.65 -6.13 -1.48
CA ARG A 43 6.57 -7.10 -0.88
C ARG A 43 7.45 -6.44 0.17
N ARG A 44 8.06 -5.30 -0.15
CA ARG A 44 8.88 -4.54 0.80
C ARG A 44 8.08 -4.09 2.02
N VAL A 45 6.85 -3.63 1.85
CA VAL A 45 5.98 -3.27 2.99
C VAL A 45 5.81 -4.45 3.95
N TYR A 46 5.55 -5.65 3.44
CA TYR A 46 5.33 -6.82 4.29
C TYR A 46 6.62 -7.46 4.83
N THR A 47 7.79 -7.15 4.28
CA THR A 47 9.07 -7.77 4.68
C THR A 47 10.04 -6.83 5.38
N GLU A 48 10.01 -5.53 5.10
CA GLU A 48 11.02 -4.57 5.56
C GLU A 48 10.54 -3.67 6.71
N VAL A 49 9.24 -3.38 6.81
CA VAL A 49 8.71 -2.47 7.85
C VAL A 49 7.82 -3.20 8.84
N THR A 50 8.05 -2.94 10.13
CA THR A 50 7.21 -3.47 11.21
C THR A 50 6.08 -2.50 11.55
N THR A 51 5.18 -2.90 12.44
CA THR A 51 4.15 -1.99 13.02
C THR A 51 4.74 -0.81 13.81
N SER A 52 6.05 -0.83 14.07
CA SER A 52 6.79 0.26 14.70
C SER A 52 7.38 1.24 13.68
N GLY A 53 6.95 1.20 12.42
CA GLY A 53 7.41 2.14 11.39
C GLY A 53 6.53 2.11 10.13
N GLY A 54 7.04 2.67 9.04
CA GLY A 54 6.39 2.65 7.74
C GLY A 54 7.16 3.43 6.68
N PHE A 55 6.66 3.42 5.45
CA PHE A 55 7.20 4.21 4.36
C PHE A 55 6.40 5.50 4.15
N ILE A 56 7.11 6.61 3.94
CA ILE A 56 6.55 7.80 3.28
C ILE A 56 6.89 7.65 1.80
N HIS A 57 5.88 7.57 0.94
CA HIS A 57 6.04 7.29 -0.49
C HIS A 57 5.11 8.17 -1.33
N ASP A 58 5.36 8.23 -2.64
CA ASP A 58 4.48 8.90 -3.59
C ASP A 58 3.17 8.12 -3.76
N ALA A 59 2.05 8.84 -3.88
CA ALA A 59 0.73 8.23 -3.97
C ALA A 59 0.46 7.57 -5.35
N SER A 60 1.13 8.01 -6.41
CA SER A 60 0.90 7.55 -7.79
C SER A 60 2.04 6.70 -8.35
N ASN A 61 3.22 6.77 -7.77
CA ASN A 61 4.41 6.03 -8.20
C ASN A 61 5.06 5.35 -7.00
N LEU A 62 4.66 4.11 -6.72
CA LEU A 62 5.11 3.33 -5.55
C LEU A 62 6.62 3.07 -5.53
N ALA A 63 7.33 3.22 -6.65
CA ALA A 63 8.78 3.15 -6.68
C ALA A 63 9.47 4.32 -5.96
N VAL A 64 8.78 5.45 -5.77
CA VAL A 64 9.32 6.64 -5.09
C VAL A 64 9.00 6.56 -3.61
N VAL A 65 9.96 6.05 -2.83
CA VAL A 65 9.91 6.03 -1.37
C VAL A 65 10.81 7.12 -0.81
N TYR A 66 10.19 8.12 -0.19
CA TYR A 66 10.87 9.29 0.37
C TYR A 66 11.63 8.97 1.67
N GLU A 67 11.01 8.22 2.59
CA GLU A 67 11.56 7.92 3.91
C GLU A 67 11.05 6.60 4.47
N VAL A 68 11.89 5.93 5.25
CA VAL A 68 11.45 4.93 6.22
C VAL A 68 11.31 5.62 7.57
N ILE A 69 10.10 5.73 8.07
CA ILE A 69 9.82 6.40 9.35
C ILE A 69 9.75 5.39 10.48
N GLU A 70 10.46 5.69 11.57
CA GLU A 70 10.34 4.96 12.83
C GLU A 70 9.23 5.56 13.71
N LEU A 71 8.37 4.70 14.23
CA LEU A 71 7.25 4.97 15.11
C LEU A 71 7.34 4.06 16.36
N PRO A 72 8.24 4.35 17.31
CA PRO A 72 8.39 3.56 18.52
C PRO A 72 7.06 3.27 19.25
N LYS A 73 6.94 2.08 19.84
CA LYS A 73 5.72 1.61 20.51
C LYS A 73 5.31 2.46 21.72
N ASN A 74 6.26 3.17 22.33
CA ASN A 74 6.03 4.06 23.47
C ASN A 74 5.45 5.43 23.08
N LEU A 75 5.32 5.73 21.79
CA LEU A 75 4.64 6.95 21.35
C LEU A 75 3.12 6.82 21.54
N SER A 76 2.52 7.84 22.14
CA SER A 76 1.06 7.97 22.15
C SER A 76 0.50 8.07 20.72
N PRO A 77 -0.77 7.71 20.48
CA PRO A 77 -1.39 7.85 19.16
C PRO A 77 -1.22 9.26 18.57
N ARG A 78 -1.37 10.29 19.40
CA ARG A 78 -1.18 11.70 18.98
C ARG A 78 0.25 12.00 18.54
N GLN A 79 1.26 11.49 19.26
CA GLN A 79 2.66 11.66 18.88
C GLN A 79 2.99 10.91 17.59
N ARG A 80 2.42 9.71 17.39
CA ARG A 80 2.56 8.96 16.14
C ARG A 80 1.99 9.73 14.95
N SER A 81 0.74 10.20 15.06
CA SER A 81 0.11 11.00 13.99
C SER A 81 0.93 12.26 13.70
N LYS A 82 1.34 12.99 14.75
CA LYS A 82 2.18 14.19 14.57
C LYS A 82 3.47 13.89 13.82
N ARG A 83 4.16 12.79 14.14
CA ARG A 83 5.42 12.42 13.47
C ARG A 83 5.20 12.07 12.00
N ILE A 84 4.10 11.40 11.67
CA ILE A 84 3.70 11.12 10.29
C ILE A 84 3.40 12.43 9.55
N ASP A 85 2.62 13.32 10.15
CA ASP A 85 2.23 14.59 9.54
C ASP A 85 3.44 15.51 9.31
N ASP A 86 4.37 15.56 10.27
CA ASP A 86 5.60 16.34 10.14
C ASP A 86 6.48 15.79 9.00
N ALA A 87 6.58 14.46 8.85
CA ALA A 87 7.29 13.82 7.74
C ALA A 87 6.60 14.10 6.39
N LYS A 88 5.27 13.97 6.30
CA LYS A 88 4.51 14.33 5.09
C LYS A 88 4.76 15.79 4.69
N LYS A 89 4.62 16.72 5.65
CA LYS A 89 4.87 18.15 5.41
C LYS A 89 6.31 18.43 4.97
N LYS A 90 7.30 17.70 5.50
CA LYS A 90 8.69 17.80 5.03
C LYS A 90 8.79 17.50 3.54
N TYR A 91 8.22 16.40 3.07
CA TYR A 91 8.32 16.01 1.67
C TYR A 91 7.45 16.84 0.73
N VAL A 92 6.27 17.28 1.17
CA VAL A 92 5.46 18.26 0.43
C VAL A 92 6.29 19.51 0.14
N ARG A 93 6.95 20.11 1.14
CA ARG A 93 7.80 21.30 0.93
C ARG A 93 8.95 21.06 -0.04
N ILE A 94 9.57 19.88 0.02
CA ILE A 94 10.64 19.50 -0.91
C ILE A 94 10.10 19.42 -2.34
N LEU A 95 8.97 18.74 -2.53
CA LEU A 95 8.33 18.55 -3.83
C LEU A 95 7.86 19.89 -4.42
N GLU A 96 7.29 20.79 -3.61
CA GLU A 96 6.94 22.15 -4.00
C GLU A 96 8.16 22.93 -4.51
N ARG A 97 9.30 22.85 -3.80
CA ARG A 97 10.55 23.50 -4.23
C ARG A 97 11.07 22.93 -5.56
N LEU A 98 10.98 21.61 -5.74
CA LEU A 98 11.34 20.96 -7.01
C LEU A 98 10.37 21.36 -8.15
N ALA A 99 9.08 21.50 -7.86
CA ALA A 99 8.07 21.96 -8.80
C ALA A 99 8.32 23.41 -9.25
N GLN A 100 8.72 24.27 -8.32
CA GLN A 100 9.12 25.66 -8.60
C GLN A 100 10.43 25.75 -9.39
N GLY A 101 11.20 24.67 -9.48
CA GLY A 101 12.46 24.62 -10.19
C GLY A 101 13.61 25.30 -9.44
N ALA A 102 13.62 25.21 -8.11
CA ALA A 102 14.71 25.74 -7.29
C ALA A 102 16.07 25.20 -7.77
N GLU A 103 17.05 26.09 -7.90
CA GLU A 103 18.42 25.75 -8.33
C GLU A 103 19.34 25.48 -7.13
N ASP A 104 19.03 26.07 -5.99
CA ASP A 104 19.79 26.03 -4.75
C ASP A 104 19.39 24.84 -3.85
N LEU A 105 19.32 23.64 -4.44
CA LEU A 105 18.82 22.47 -3.73
C LEU A 105 19.73 22.04 -2.57
N SER A 106 19.11 21.83 -1.40
CA SER A 106 19.76 21.17 -0.26
C SER A 106 20.13 19.72 -0.59
N ALA A 107 20.99 19.11 0.23
CA ALA A 107 21.37 17.71 0.05
C ALA A 107 20.16 16.75 0.06
N GLU A 108 19.18 17.03 0.92
CA GLU A 108 17.95 16.23 1.02
C GLU A 108 17.04 16.43 -0.21
N GLU A 109 16.94 17.65 -0.73
CA GLU A 109 16.17 17.94 -1.95
C GLU A 109 16.80 17.26 -3.17
N LYS A 110 18.13 17.26 -3.27
CA LYS A 110 18.86 16.52 -4.32
C LYS A 110 18.63 15.02 -4.21
N ARG A 111 18.65 14.46 -2.99
CA ARG A 111 18.31 13.04 -2.75
C ARG A 111 16.90 12.75 -3.24
N VAL A 112 15.92 13.56 -2.84
CA VAL A 112 14.52 13.36 -3.23
C VAL A 112 14.35 13.49 -4.74
N GLN A 113 14.96 14.49 -5.39
CA GLN A 113 14.95 14.63 -6.85
C GLN A 113 15.51 13.38 -7.55
N ALA A 114 16.58 12.79 -7.01
CA ALA A 114 17.21 11.60 -7.56
C ALA A 114 16.37 10.30 -7.41
N LEU A 115 15.33 10.30 -6.57
CA LEU A 115 14.37 9.18 -6.49
C LEU A 115 13.48 9.09 -7.73
N TRP A 116 13.34 10.20 -8.46
CA TRP A 116 12.48 10.27 -9.64
C TRP A 116 13.25 9.92 -10.91
N PRO A 117 12.56 9.42 -11.96
CA PRO A 117 13.17 9.24 -13.27
C PRO A 117 13.86 10.52 -13.76
N LYS A 118 14.98 10.36 -14.47
CA LYS A 118 15.66 11.48 -15.12
C LYS A 118 14.67 12.26 -16.01
N ASN A 119 14.80 13.58 -16.04
CA ASN A 119 13.91 14.49 -16.77
C ASN A 119 12.44 14.50 -16.31
N THR A 120 12.16 14.10 -15.06
CA THR A 120 10.84 14.30 -14.45
C THR A 120 10.44 15.78 -14.53
N ARG A 121 9.27 16.04 -15.12
CA ARG A 121 8.76 17.41 -15.34
C ARG A 121 8.36 18.05 -14.02
N ARG A 122 8.47 19.38 -13.94
CA ARG A 122 8.04 20.18 -12.77
C ARG A 122 6.60 19.89 -12.32
N SER A 123 5.67 19.76 -13.26
CA SER A 123 4.26 19.42 -12.98
C SER A 123 4.05 18.02 -12.38
N ARG A 124 5.04 17.11 -12.43
CA ARG A 124 4.97 15.86 -11.68
C ARG A 124 5.29 16.04 -10.20
N PHE A 125 6.21 16.92 -9.86
CA PHE A 125 6.49 17.24 -8.46
C PHE A 125 5.32 18.01 -7.83
N GLU A 126 4.70 18.91 -8.59
CA GLU A 126 3.50 19.65 -8.17
C GLU A 126 2.35 18.70 -7.79
N ARG A 127 2.00 17.76 -8.67
CA ARG A 127 0.99 16.74 -8.37
C ARG A 127 1.35 15.83 -7.20
N ALA A 128 2.64 15.65 -6.93
CA ALA A 128 3.12 14.83 -5.82
C ALA A 128 3.09 15.57 -4.47
N SER A 129 3.00 16.90 -4.49
CA SER A 129 2.88 17.74 -3.30
C SER A 129 1.43 18.01 -2.84
N GLU A 130 0.43 17.69 -3.66
CA GLU A 130 -1.01 17.78 -3.34
C GLU A 130 -1.45 16.72 -2.32
#